data_AF-A0A0K8JB54-F1
#
_entry.id   AF-A0A0K8JB54-F1
#
_cell.length_a   1.000
_cell.length_b   1.000
_cell.length_c   1.000
_cell.angle_alpha   90.00
_cell.angle_beta   90.00
_cell.angle_gamma   90.00
#
_symmetry.space_group_name_H-M   'P 1'
#
loop_
_entity.id
_entity.type
_entity.pdbx_description
1 polymer ?
#
loop_
_entity_poly.entity_id
_entity_poly.type
_entity_poly.pdbx_seq_one_letter_code
_entity_poly.pdbx_strand_id
1 'polypeptide(L)'
;MKILFHSNQLSLRGTEIALYDYAHFNEVYLNNESVVATRRVGNHHPMVVEKFAKRFKVIYYDNLIELQQYAKDEKIDIFYAIKKK
;
A
#
# COMPACT_ATOMS: atom_id res chain seq x y z
N MET A 1 -2.89 -1.53 15.45
CA MET A 1 -3.37 -0.40 14.62
C MET A 1 -3.37 -0.83 13.16
N LYS A 2 -4.21 -0.23 12.31
CA LYS A 2 -4.24 -0.52 10.88
C LYS A 2 -3.63 0.65 10.10
N ILE A 3 -2.60 0.36 9.31
CA ILE A 3 -1.85 1.37 8.56
C ILE A 3 -2.05 1.16 7.06
N LEU A 4 -2.34 2.24 6.35
CA LEU A 4 -2.44 2.27 4.89
C LEU A 4 -1.11 2.75 4.29
N PHE A 5 -0.39 1.82 3.67
CA PHE A 5 0.86 2.06 2.96
C PHE A 5 0.57 2.41 1.50
N HIS A 6 1.00 3.59 1.07
CA HIS A 6 0.67 4.15 -0.23
C HIS A 6 1.90 4.34 -1.12
N SER A 7 1.78 3.89 -2.37
CA SER A 7 2.66 4.28 -3.48
C SER A 7 1.84 4.51 -4.75
N ASN A 8 2.28 5.45 -5.59
CA ASN A 8 1.58 5.77 -6.84
C ASN A 8 1.58 4.62 -7.86
N GLN A 9 2.55 3.70 -7.80
CA GLN A 9 2.62 2.54 -8.69
C GLN A 9 3.30 1.38 -7.97
N LEU A 10 3.07 0.16 -8.45
CA LEU A 10 3.72 -1.06 -7.95
C LEU A 10 4.72 -1.55 -8.98
N SER A 11 5.99 -1.17 -8.84
CA SER A 11 7.05 -1.45 -9.81
C SER A 11 8.28 -2.09 -9.14
N LEU A 12 9.25 -2.54 -9.93
CA LEU A 12 10.49 -3.17 -9.42
C LEU A 12 11.50 -2.15 -8.87
N ARG A 13 11.05 -0.97 -8.44
CA ARG A 13 11.93 0.10 -7.94
C ARG A 13 12.14 -0.01 -6.44
N GLY A 14 13.26 0.55 -5.98
CA GLY A 14 13.63 0.53 -4.56
C GLY A 14 12.58 1.14 -3.62
N THR A 15 11.77 2.09 -4.08
CA THR A 15 10.66 2.66 -3.29
C THR A 15 9.58 1.64 -2.96
N GLU A 16 9.24 0.77 -3.90
CA GLU A 16 8.24 -0.28 -3.66
C GLU A 16 8.80 -1.46 -2.89
N ILE A 17 10.10 -1.75 -3.03
CA ILE A 17 10.78 -2.71 -2.16
C ILE A 17 10.74 -2.22 -0.71
N ALA A 18 11.12 -0.97 -0.46
CA ALA A 18 11.05 -0.38 0.87
C ALA A 18 9.61 -0.34 1.41
N LEU A 19 8.61 0.01 0.58
CA LEU A 19 7.20 -0.01 0.98
C LEU A 19 6.76 -1.42 1.43
N TYR A 20 7.16 -2.46 0.68
CA TYR A 20 6.87 -3.84 1.03
C TYR A 20 7.48 -4.21 2.38
N ASP A 21 8.76 -3.89 2.59
CA ASP A 21 9.47 -4.22 3.82
C ASP A 21 8.87 -3.48 5.03
N TYR A 22 8.53 -2.19 4.87
CA TYR A 22 7.87 -1.43 5.93
C TYR A 22 6.49 -2.00 6.26
N ALA A 23 5.68 -2.35 5.26
CA ALA A 23 4.39 -2.99 5.49
C ALA A 23 4.54 -4.35 6.17
N HIS A 24 5.54 -5.15 5.76
CA HIS A 24 5.80 -6.47 6.32
C HIS A 24 6.24 -6.39 7.78
N PHE A 25 7.27 -5.59 8.06
CA PHE A 25 7.84 -5.47 9.39
C PHE A 25 6.94 -4.69 10.36
N ASN A 26 6.04 -3.85 9.85
CA ASN A 26 4.97 -3.28 10.65
C ASN A 26 4.05 -4.37 11.24
N GLU A 27 3.75 -5.42 10.49
CA GLU A 27 2.98 -6.55 11.03
C GLU A 27 3.84 -7.45 11.92
N VAL A 28 5.04 -7.81 11.46
CA VAL A 28 5.90 -8.79 12.15
C VAL A 28 6.46 -8.27 13.48
N TYR A 29 6.90 -7.01 13.54
CA TYR A 29 7.56 -6.47 14.73
C TYR A 29 6.65 -5.60 15.59
N LEU A 30 5.70 -4.88 14.99
CA LEU A 30 4.82 -3.96 15.72
C LEU A 30 3.42 -4.53 15.95
N ASN A 31 3.14 -5.73 15.42
CA ASN A 31 1.85 -6.43 15.56
C ASN A 31 0.65 -5.57 15.11
N ASN A 32 0.88 -4.75 14.09
CA ASN A 32 -0.12 -3.93 13.41
C ASN A 32 -0.66 -4.67 12.17
N GLU A 33 -1.71 -4.11 11.55
CA GLU A 33 -2.24 -4.57 10.27
C GLU A 33 -1.79 -3.63 9.14
N SER A 34 -1.36 -4.19 8.02
CA SER A 34 -0.90 -3.42 6.87
C SER A 34 -1.83 -3.59 5.66
N VAL A 35 -2.37 -2.48 5.18
CA VAL A 35 -3.12 -2.39 3.92
C VAL A 35 -2.29 -1.60 2.93
N VAL A 36 -2.29 -1.97 1.66
CA VAL A 36 -1.54 -1.26 0.62
C VAL A 36 -2.51 -0.57 -0.34
N ALA A 37 -2.29 0.71 -0.61
CA ALA A 37 -3.04 1.47 -1.60
C ALA A 37 -2.15 1.91 -2.77
N THR A 38 -2.66 1.79 -3.99
CA THR A 38 -1.99 2.30 -5.18
C THR A 38 -2.99 2.88 -6.17
N ARG A 39 -2.53 3.76 -7.06
CA ARG A 39 -3.41 4.30 -8.11
C ARG A 39 -3.80 3.17 -9.04
N ARG A 40 -5.04 3.17 -9.53
CA ARG A 40 -5.49 2.22 -10.56
C ARG A 40 -4.77 2.47 -11.89
N VAL A 41 -4.53 3.74 -12.20
CA VAL A 41 -3.78 4.17 -13.38
C VAL A 41 -2.31 4.33 -13.00
N GLY A 42 -1.46 3.44 -13.53
CA GLY A 42 -0.03 3.43 -13.25
C GLY A 42 0.71 2.36 -14.05
N ASN A 43 2.04 2.47 -14.12
CA ASN A 43 2.87 1.42 -14.70
C ASN A 43 3.14 0.35 -13.63
N HIS A 44 2.20 -0.58 -13.49
CA HIS A 44 2.30 -1.67 -12.53
C HIS A 44 3.01 -2.87 -13.16
N HIS A 45 4.06 -3.34 -12.50
CA HIS A 45 4.72 -4.57 -12.91
C HIS A 45 3.90 -5.77 -12.38
N PRO A 46 3.42 -6.70 -13.24
CA PRO A 46 2.52 -7.77 -12.83
C PRO A 46 3.06 -8.62 -11.67
N MET A 47 4.34 -8.99 -11.71
CA MET A 47 4.97 -9.76 -10.63
C MET A 47 4.99 -9.03 -9.28
N VAL A 48 5.09 -7.70 -9.28
CA VAL A 48 5.09 -6.91 -8.04
C VAL A 48 3.68 -6.82 -7.49
N VAL A 49 2.70 -6.57 -8.36
CA VAL A 49 1.28 -6.61 -7.98
C VAL A 49 0.93 -7.95 -7.34
N GLU A 50 1.32 -9.06 -7.98
CA GLU A 50 1.06 -10.40 -7.46
C GLU A 50 1.75 -10.64 -6.11
N LYS A 51 3.01 -10.22 -5.97
CA LYS A 51 3.75 -10.31 -4.69
C LYS A 51 3.03 -9.56 -3.58
N PHE A 52 2.58 -8.34 -3.85
CA PHE A 52 1.85 -7.53 -2.87
C PHE A 52 0.48 -8.14 -2.53
N ALA A 53 -0.29 -8.57 -3.54
CA ALA A 53 -1.61 -9.16 -3.33
C ALA A 53 -1.58 -10.50 -2.59
N LYS A 54 -0.48 -11.26 -2.70
CA LYS A 54 -0.28 -12.49 -1.92
C LYS A 54 -0.06 -12.24 -0.42
N ARG A 55 0.44 -11.06 -0.04
CA ARG A 55 0.83 -10.78 1.36
C ARG A 55 -0.07 -9.75 2.05
N PHE A 56 -0.64 -8.81 1.30
CA PHE A 56 -1.40 -7.68 1.82
C PHE A 56 -2.70 -7.49 1.04
N LYS A 57 -3.67 -6.83 1.69
CA LYS A 57 -4.84 -6.30 0.99
C LYS A 57 -4.41 -5.10 0.14
N VAL A 58 -4.55 -5.22 -1.18
CA VAL A 58 -4.20 -4.16 -2.13
C VAL A 58 -5.48 -3.44 -2.59
N ILE A 59 -5.52 -2.14 -2.39
CA ILE A 59 -6.60 -1.25 -2.76
C ILE A 59 -6.15 -0.41 -3.96
N TYR A 60 -6.99 -0.39 -5.00
CA TYR A 60 -6.81 0.44 -6.17
C TYR A 60 -7.82 1.56 -6.15
N TYR A 61 -7.36 2.79 -6.37
CA TYR A 61 -8.22 3.96 -6.39
C TYR A 61 -7.89 4.86 -7.59
N ASP A 62 -8.89 5.60 -8.06
CA ASP A 62 -8.76 6.58 -9.15
C ASP A 62 -8.66 8.01 -8.63
N ASN A 63 -9.33 8.32 -7.51
CA ASN A 63 -9.37 9.65 -6.93
C ASN A 63 -9.26 9.64 -5.39
N LEU A 64 -9.00 10.82 -4.82
CA LEU A 64 -8.79 10.96 -3.37
C LEU A 64 -10.04 10.67 -2.54
N ILE A 65 -11.24 10.88 -3.11
CA ILE A 65 -12.51 10.62 -2.41
C ILE A 65 -12.65 9.11 -2.18
N GLU A 66 -12.41 8.31 -3.21
CA GLU A 66 -12.41 6.85 -3.15
C GLU A 66 -11.35 6.34 -2.15
N LEU A 67 -10.13 6.86 -2.20
CA LEU A 67 -9.08 6.52 -1.23
C LEU A 67 -9.50 6.84 0.22
N GLN A 68 -10.15 7.98 0.42
CA GLN A 68 -10.64 8.39 1.74
C GLN A 68 -11.80 7.50 2.21
N GLN A 69 -12.69 7.07 1.32
CA GLN A 69 -13.75 6.11 1.63
C GLN A 69 -13.15 4.78 2.07
N TYR A 70 -12.21 4.22 1.30
CA TYR A 70 -11.50 3.01 1.68
C TYR A 70 -10.80 3.13 3.04
N ALA A 71 -10.17 4.27 3.32
CA ALA A 71 -9.52 4.49 4.60
C ALA A 71 -10.53 4.48 5.76
N LYS A 72 -11.73 5.01 5.58
CA LYS A 72 -12.80 4.98 6.57
C LYS A 72 -13.38 3.59 6.75
N ASP A 73 -13.70 2.90 5.65
CA ASP A 73 -14.34 1.59 5.66
C ASP A 73 -13.42 0.54 6.30
N GLU A 74 -12.12 0.59 6.00
CA GLU A 74 -11.14 -0.30 6.60
C GLU A 74 -10.76 0.07 8.04
N LYS A 75 -11.21 1.23 8.54
CA LYS A 75 -10.81 1.83 9.83
C LYS A 75 -9.29 2.00 9.94
N ILE A 76 -8.71 2.67 8.95
CA ILE A 76 -7.29 3.01 8.93
C ILE A 76 -6.98 4.04 10.01
N ASP A 77 -5.99 3.75 10.85
CA ASP A 77 -5.50 4.64 11.90
C ASP A 77 -4.43 5.61 11.37
N ILE A 78 -3.54 5.12 10.49
CA ILE A 78 -2.39 5.88 9.97
C ILE A 78 -2.30 5.72 8.45
N PHE A 79 -2.05 6.83 7.76
CA PHE A 79 -1.71 6.85 6.34
C PHE A 79 -0.21 7.12 6.16
N TYR A 80 0.51 6.17 5.56
CA TYR A 80 1.91 6.29 5.22
C TYR A 80 2.08 6.32 3.71
N ALA A 81 2.63 7.41 3.15
CA ALA A 81 2.91 7.51 1.73
C ALA A 81 4.40 7.62 1.46
N ILE A 82 4.92 6.73 0.61
CA ILE A 82 6.27 6.85 0.09
C ILE A 82 6.21 7.57 -1.26
N LYS A 83 6.87 8.74 -1.34
CA LYS A 83 6.94 9.52 -2.57
C LYS A 83 8.33 9.41 -3.16
N LYS A 84 8.39 8.98 -4.42
CA LYS A 84 9.60 9.13 -5.23
C LYS A 84 9.84 10.62 -5.50
N LYS A 85 11.08 11.10 -5.32
CA LYS A 85 11.51 12.42 -5.82
C LYS A 85 11.42 12.46 -7.34
#